data_AF-N1QB80-F1
#
_entry.id   AF-N1QB80-F1
#
_cell.length_a   1.000
_cell.length_b   1.000
_cell.length_c   1.000
_cell.angle_alpha   90.00
_cell.angle_beta   90.00
_cell.angle_gamma   90.00
#
_symmetry.space_group_name_H-M   'P 1'
#
loop_
_entity.id
_entity.type
_entity.pdbx_description
1 polymer ?
#
loop_
_entity_poly.entity_id
_entity_poly.type
_entity_poly.pdbx_seq_one_letter_code
_entity_poly.pdbx_strand_id
1 'polypeptide(L)'
;PLVIEVYVDTSHLTQSQTLIIVDEFGKRWDVAHALGSSADSSPRTNRNGGRLCEVILERWTVELGDLANHTTSELNDALPNVYKKGVVLFRSLYSFARLLPAWKFYRKLTRQPGSHQALRLRFRIKQGHDLSYAQPDSLYSPLCRAEHDSDATVERYRVPPLLCRSGPLAVSVEYRTNCEFNVADSEALLSSRFLGLDE
;
A
#
# COMPACT_ATOMS: atom_id res chain seq x y z
N PRO A 1 -18.77 -2.62 0.84
CA PRO A 1 -17.42 -3.20 0.72
C PRO A 1 -16.61 -3.09 2.02
N LEU A 2 -15.93 -4.16 2.42
CA LEU A 2 -14.88 -4.16 3.44
C LEU A 2 -13.57 -3.78 2.77
N VAL A 3 -12.90 -2.74 3.26
CA VAL A 3 -11.62 -2.27 2.71
C VAL A 3 -10.52 -2.46 3.76
N ILE A 4 -9.41 -3.08 3.38
CA ILE A 4 -8.22 -3.25 4.21
C ILE A 4 -7.07 -2.52 3.52
N GLU A 5 -6.51 -1.52 4.19
CA GLU A 5 -5.35 -0.79 3.68
C GLU A 5 -4.11 -1.23 4.45
N VAL A 6 -3.07 -1.65 3.73
CA VAL A 6 -1.73 -1.90 4.26
C VAL A 6 -0.87 -0.68 3.93
N TYR A 7 -0.21 -0.12 4.94
CA TYR A 7 0.53 1.13 4.80
C TYR A 7 1.81 1.13 5.64
N VAL A 8 2.71 2.05 5.30
CA VAL A 8 3.88 2.40 6.11
C VAL A 8 3.75 3.85 6.56
N ASP A 9 4.17 4.15 7.79
CA ASP A 9 4.15 5.51 8.33
C ASP A 9 5.44 5.89 9.04
N THR A 10 5.61 7.18 9.29
CA THR A 10 6.79 7.75 9.97
C THR A 10 6.52 8.05 11.45
N SER A 11 5.50 7.45 12.06
CA SER A 11 5.10 7.77 13.43
C SER A 11 6.18 7.47 14.48
N HIS A 12 7.13 6.58 14.17
CA HIS A 12 8.24 6.17 15.03
C HIS A 12 9.60 6.74 14.62
N LEU A 13 9.70 7.48 13.51
CA LEU A 13 10.97 8.07 13.08
C LEU A 13 11.37 9.23 14.00
N THR A 14 12.67 9.39 14.24
CA THR A 14 13.22 10.56 14.92
C THR A 14 13.18 11.80 14.01
N GLN A 15 13.45 12.98 14.56
CA GLN A 15 13.52 14.22 13.77
C GLN A 15 14.66 14.21 12.73
N SER A 16 15.75 13.48 13.00
CA SER A 16 16.86 13.32 12.05
C SER A 16 16.59 12.26 10.97
N GLN A 17 15.54 11.45 11.11
CA GLN A 17 15.22 10.38 10.19
C GLN A 17 14.09 10.78 9.22
N THR A 18 14.26 10.43 7.95
CA THR A 18 13.24 10.62 6.93
C THR A 18 12.97 9.33 6.16
N LEU A 19 11.73 9.16 5.72
CA LEU A 19 11.31 8.05 4.87
C LEU A 19 11.70 8.37 3.43
N ILE A 20 12.46 7.46 2.82
CA ILE A 20 12.87 7.56 1.43
C ILE A 20 12.31 6.41 0.60
N ILE A 21 12.14 6.66 -0.68
CA ILE A 21 11.94 5.65 -1.71
C ILE A 21 13.13 5.65 -2.68
N VAL A 22 13.53 4.47 -3.13
CA VAL A 22 14.60 4.31 -4.12
C VAL A 22 13.96 4.02 -5.47
N ASP A 23 14.39 4.71 -6.53
CA ASP A 23 13.96 4.41 -7.89
C ASP A 23 14.78 3.29 -8.54
N GLU A 24 14.42 2.92 -9.77
CA GLU A 24 15.11 1.90 -10.55
C GLU A 24 16.58 2.23 -10.87
N PHE A 25 16.95 3.51 -10.82
CA PHE A 25 18.33 3.99 -11.02
C PHE A 25 19.12 4.07 -9.69
N GLY A 26 18.52 3.68 -8.57
CA GLY A 26 19.16 3.73 -7.25
C GLY A 26 19.14 5.11 -6.59
N LYS A 27 18.48 6.11 -7.18
CA LYS A 27 18.39 7.46 -6.62
C LYS A 27 17.34 7.48 -5.50
N ARG A 28 17.66 8.22 -4.44
CA ARG A 28 16.86 8.32 -3.22
C ARG A 28 15.98 9.56 -3.26
N TRP A 29 14.69 9.38 -3.01
CA TRP A 29 13.68 10.44 -3.01
C TRP A 29 13.02 10.57 -1.63
N ASP A 30 12.81 11.80 -1.18
CA ASP A 30 12.13 12.08 0.09
C ASP A 30 10.60 11.95 -0.11
N VAL A 31 10.00 11.01 0.61
CA VAL A 31 8.57 10.68 0.47
C VAL A 31 7.67 11.79 1.01
N ALA A 32 8.05 12.43 2.12
CA ALA A 32 7.26 13.51 2.70
C ALA A 32 7.25 14.74 1.77
N HIS A 33 8.36 15.00 1.08
CA HIS A 33 8.42 16.04 0.05
C HIS A 33 7.53 15.70 -1.16
N ALA A 34 7.53 14.46 -1.63
CA ALA A 34 6.69 14.04 -2.75
C ALA A 34 5.19 14.15 -2.44
N LEU A 35 4.78 13.72 -1.24
CA LEU A 35 3.38 13.81 -0.80
C LEU A 35 2.94 15.23 -0.41
N GLY A 36 3.88 16.04 0.09
CA GLY A 36 3.64 17.39 0.61
C GLY A 36 3.70 18.50 -0.44
N SER A 37 3.81 18.19 -1.74
CA SER A 37 3.84 19.20 -2.81
C SER A 37 2.54 20.01 -2.96
N SER A 38 1.52 19.74 -2.14
CA SER A 38 0.35 20.60 -1.96
C SER A 38 0.69 21.71 -0.94
N ALA A 39 0.98 22.92 -1.42
CA ALA A 39 1.45 24.07 -0.64
C ALA A 39 0.55 24.56 0.53
N ASP A 40 -0.60 23.91 0.77
CA ASP A 40 -1.70 24.42 1.60
C ASP A 40 -1.90 23.67 2.93
N SER A 41 -1.06 22.67 3.24
CA SER A 41 -1.19 21.89 4.48
C SER A 41 -0.01 22.15 5.41
N SER A 42 -0.27 22.65 6.61
CA SER A 42 0.75 22.67 7.67
C SER A 42 1.25 21.24 7.90
N PRO A 43 2.58 20.99 7.88
CA PRO A 43 3.12 19.64 8.00
C PRO A 43 2.72 19.05 9.35
N ARG A 44 2.00 17.93 9.31
CA ARG A 44 1.67 17.18 10.53
C ARG A 44 2.98 16.67 11.14
N THR A 45 3.15 16.87 12.44
CA THR A 45 4.33 16.39 13.16
C THR A 45 4.03 15.04 13.81
N ASN A 46 5.03 14.17 13.84
CA ASN A 46 4.98 12.95 14.65
C ASN A 46 5.31 13.29 16.12
N ARG A 47 5.17 12.30 17.01
CA ARG A 47 5.44 12.48 18.45
C ARG A 47 6.89 12.84 18.78
N ASN A 48 7.81 12.65 17.84
CA ASN A 48 9.24 12.88 17.99
C ASN A 48 9.69 14.19 17.31
N GLY A 49 8.75 15.05 16.87
CA GLY A 49 9.05 16.32 16.20
C GLY A 49 9.45 16.21 14.72
N GLY A 50 9.40 15.01 14.14
CA GLY A 50 9.63 14.78 12.70
C GLY A 50 8.37 14.97 11.85
N ARG A 51 8.51 14.97 10.52
CA ARG A 51 7.36 15.04 9.60
C ARG A 51 6.58 13.73 9.61
N LEU A 52 5.28 13.80 9.87
CA LEU A 52 4.37 12.66 9.79
C LEU A 52 3.90 12.49 8.35
N CYS A 53 4.24 11.36 7.74
CA CYS A 53 3.66 10.93 6.48
C CYS A 53 3.27 9.45 6.54
N GLU A 54 2.34 9.08 5.67
CA GLU A 54 1.82 7.73 5.52
C GLU A 54 1.74 7.43 4.02
N VAL A 55 2.13 6.22 3.65
CA VAL A 55 2.02 5.72 2.28
C VAL A 55 1.24 4.41 2.30
N ILE A 56 0.09 4.39 1.63
CA ILE A 56 -0.66 3.17 1.36
C ILE A 56 0.10 2.36 0.29
N LEU A 57 0.33 1.09 0.59
CA LEU A 57 1.03 0.14 -0.27
C LEU A 57 0.06 -0.86 -0.92
N GLU A 58 -0.98 -1.25 -0.20
CA GLU A 58 -2.02 -2.16 -0.69
C GLU A 58 -3.39 -1.70 -0.21
N ARG A 59 -4.39 -1.78 -1.08
CA ARG A 59 -5.80 -1.63 -0.74
C ARG A 59 -6.55 -2.86 -1.20
N TRP A 60 -6.92 -3.70 -0.25
CA TRP A 60 -7.76 -4.86 -0.47
C TRP A 60 -9.23 -4.47 -0.34
N THR A 61 -10.04 -4.87 -1.32
CA THR A 61 -11.48 -4.68 -1.29
C THR A 61 -12.15 -6.05 -1.34
N VAL A 62 -12.95 -6.33 -0.31
CA VAL A 62 -13.80 -7.52 -0.21
C VAL A 62 -15.25 -7.06 -0.30
N GLU A 63 -15.99 -7.62 -1.25
CA GLU A 63 -17.37 -7.23 -1.49
C GLU A 63 -18.24 -8.45 -1.86
N LEU A 64 -19.52 -8.34 -1.54
CA LEU A 64 -20.54 -9.25 -2.00
C LEU A 64 -21.27 -8.52 -3.13
N GLY A 65 -21.13 -9.03 -4.36
CA GLY A 65 -21.73 -8.41 -5.54
C GLY A 65 -23.22 -8.67 -5.65
N ASP A 66 -23.84 -7.97 -6.60
CA ASP A 66 -25.27 -8.07 -6.86
C ASP A 66 -25.65 -9.42 -7.50
N LEU A 67 -26.81 -9.94 -7.11
CA LEU A 67 -27.40 -11.14 -7.67
C LEU A 67 -27.92 -10.90 -9.10
N ALA A 68 -28.26 -9.66 -9.46
CA ALA A 68 -28.88 -9.32 -10.74
C ALA A 68 -28.04 -9.72 -11.97
N ASN A 69 -26.73 -9.87 -11.81
CA ASN A 69 -25.79 -10.20 -12.89
C ASN A 69 -25.57 -11.71 -13.09
N HIS A 70 -26.26 -12.56 -12.30
CA HIS A 70 -26.05 -14.00 -12.29
C HIS A 70 -27.36 -14.77 -12.41
N THR A 71 -27.30 -15.93 -13.07
CA THR A 71 -28.48 -16.80 -13.13
C THR A 71 -28.70 -17.49 -11.78
N THR A 72 -29.96 -17.75 -11.43
CA THR A 72 -30.29 -18.49 -10.20
C THR A 72 -29.62 -19.87 -10.15
N SER A 73 -29.39 -20.50 -11.31
CA SER A 73 -28.66 -21.77 -11.43
C SER A 73 -27.19 -21.65 -11.01
N GLU A 74 -26.50 -20.58 -11.44
CA GLU A 74 -25.10 -20.32 -11.09
C GLU A 74 -24.87 -20.12 -9.58
N LEU A 75 -25.83 -19.49 -8.91
CA LEU A 75 -25.74 -19.18 -7.47
C LEU A 75 -26.22 -20.34 -6.57
N ASN A 76 -26.87 -21.36 -7.14
CA ASN A 76 -27.52 -22.45 -6.40
C ASN A 76 -26.63 -23.69 -6.15
N ASP A 77 -25.31 -23.51 -6.12
CA ASP A 77 -24.41 -24.60 -5.74
C ASP A 77 -24.69 -25.09 -4.30
N ALA A 78 -24.42 -26.36 -4.06
CA ALA A 78 -24.62 -26.97 -2.74
C ALA A 78 -23.61 -26.36 -1.74
N LEU A 79 -24.05 -26.10 -0.49
CA LEU A 79 -23.19 -25.49 0.53
C LEU A 79 -21.83 -26.19 0.73
N PRO A 80 -21.73 -27.54 0.71
CA PRO A 80 -20.44 -28.22 0.78
C PRO A 80 -19.48 -27.88 -0.37
N ASN A 81 -20.01 -27.63 -1.58
CA ASN A 81 -19.21 -27.23 -2.74
C ASN A 81 -18.73 -25.79 -2.60
N VAL A 82 -19.60 -24.87 -2.17
CA VAL A 82 -19.25 -23.48 -1.88
C VAL A 82 -18.15 -23.42 -0.83
N TYR A 83 -18.26 -24.20 0.25
CA TYR A 83 -17.22 -24.30 1.29
C TYR A 83 -15.89 -24.80 0.71
N LYS A 84 -15.91 -25.86 -0.10
CA LYS A 84 -14.69 -26.40 -0.74
C LYS A 84 -14.02 -25.36 -1.65
N LYS A 85 -14.80 -24.64 -2.46
CA LYS A 85 -14.31 -23.54 -3.31
C LYS A 85 -13.75 -22.38 -2.47
N GLY A 86 -14.42 -22.02 -1.38
CA GLY A 86 -13.97 -20.99 -0.44
C GLY A 86 -12.63 -21.35 0.22
N VAL A 87 -12.42 -22.61 0.60
CA VAL A 87 -11.14 -23.09 1.11
C VAL A 87 -10.01 -22.88 0.08
N VAL A 88 -10.26 -23.14 -1.20
CA VAL A 88 -9.29 -22.88 -2.28
C VAL A 88 -9.03 -21.38 -2.46
N LEU A 89 -10.09 -20.56 -2.42
CA LEU A 89 -10.00 -19.10 -2.49
C LEU A 89 -9.07 -18.55 -1.38
N PHE A 90 -9.28 -18.93 -0.12
CA PHE A 90 -8.45 -18.44 0.98
C PHE A 90 -7.00 -18.93 0.90
N ARG A 91 -6.75 -20.14 0.40
CA ARG A 91 -5.38 -20.61 0.15
C ARG A 91 -4.69 -19.84 -0.98
N SER A 92 -5.44 -19.51 -2.03
CA SER A 92 -4.96 -18.65 -3.12
C SER A 92 -4.63 -17.25 -2.60
N LEU A 93 -5.53 -16.62 -1.85
CA LEU A 93 -5.32 -15.31 -1.23
C LEU A 93 -4.08 -15.28 -0.32
N TYR A 94 -3.94 -16.27 0.57
CA TYR A 94 -2.78 -16.39 1.44
C TYR A 94 -1.46 -16.49 0.67
N SER A 95 -1.46 -17.24 -0.43
CA SER A 95 -0.27 -17.41 -1.27
C SER A 95 0.02 -16.13 -2.06
N PHE A 96 -1.01 -15.51 -2.63
CA PHE A 96 -0.90 -14.31 -3.45
C PHE A 96 -0.42 -13.10 -2.63
N ALA A 97 -0.93 -12.91 -1.41
CA ALA A 97 -0.48 -11.83 -0.52
C ALA A 97 1.04 -11.89 -0.23
N ARG A 98 1.67 -13.06 -0.38
CA ARG A 98 3.12 -13.25 -0.21
C ARG A 98 3.94 -13.01 -1.48
N LEU A 99 3.28 -12.81 -2.61
CA LEU A 99 3.92 -12.45 -3.88
C LEU A 99 3.98 -10.92 -4.07
N LEU A 100 3.12 -10.19 -3.36
CA LEU A 100 3.02 -8.74 -3.46
C LEU A 100 4.30 -8.01 -3.03
N PRO A 101 4.58 -6.83 -3.60
CA PRO A 101 5.76 -6.02 -3.27
C PRO A 101 5.85 -5.68 -1.77
N ALA A 102 4.74 -5.39 -1.10
CA ALA A 102 4.76 -5.04 0.32
C ALA A 102 5.21 -6.22 1.20
N TRP A 103 4.96 -7.47 0.81
CA TRP A 103 5.51 -8.65 1.51
C TRP A 103 7.03 -8.76 1.35
N LYS A 104 7.57 -8.42 0.18
CA LYS A 104 9.03 -8.36 -0.01
C LYS A 104 9.62 -7.29 0.91
N PHE A 105 8.99 -6.11 0.98
CA PHE A 105 9.38 -5.04 1.89
C PHE A 105 9.30 -5.45 3.37
N TYR A 106 8.20 -6.07 3.80
CA TYR A 106 8.06 -6.67 5.14
C TYR A 106 9.21 -7.62 5.48
N ARG A 107 9.55 -8.50 4.54
CA ARG A 107 10.66 -9.45 4.71
C ARG A 107 12.03 -8.79 4.76
N LYS A 108 12.21 -7.61 4.16
CA LYS A 108 13.44 -6.81 4.27
C LYS A 108 13.53 -6.16 5.65
N LEU A 109 12.46 -5.48 6.08
CA LEU A 109 12.36 -4.90 7.43
C LEU A 109 12.64 -5.95 8.49
N THR A 110 12.07 -7.15 8.33
CA THR A 110 12.18 -8.19 9.36
C THR A 110 13.57 -8.81 9.53
N ARG A 111 14.44 -8.69 8.52
CA ARG A 111 15.80 -9.25 8.54
C ARG A 111 16.85 -8.28 9.05
N GLN A 112 16.59 -6.98 9.02
CA GLN A 112 17.55 -5.95 9.39
C GLN A 112 17.54 -5.73 10.92
N PRO A 113 18.63 -6.04 11.64
CA PRO A 113 18.72 -5.75 13.08
C PRO A 113 18.51 -4.25 13.34
N GLY A 114 17.62 -3.89 14.27
CA GLY A 114 17.33 -2.48 14.61
C GLY A 114 16.37 -1.73 13.68
N SER A 115 16.19 -2.15 12.42
CA SER A 115 15.29 -1.48 11.45
C SER A 115 13.80 -1.54 11.83
N HIS A 116 13.38 -2.64 12.47
CA HIS A 116 12.01 -2.85 12.97
C HIS A 116 11.56 -1.82 14.01
N GLN A 117 12.51 -1.08 14.61
CA GLN A 117 12.20 -0.03 15.58
C GLN A 117 11.80 1.28 14.88
N ALA A 118 12.29 1.51 13.66
CA ALA A 118 12.07 2.77 12.93
C ALA A 118 10.89 2.69 11.95
N LEU A 119 10.79 1.62 11.14
CA LEU A 119 9.70 1.45 10.16
C LEU A 119 8.92 0.16 10.42
N ARG A 120 7.60 0.26 10.35
CA ARG A 120 6.68 -0.86 10.47
C ARG A 120 5.56 -0.76 9.46
N LEU A 121 5.22 -1.90 8.87
CA LEU A 121 3.97 -2.06 8.14
C LEU A 121 2.82 -2.13 9.13
N ARG A 122 1.77 -1.41 8.82
CA ARG A 122 0.51 -1.39 9.57
C ARG A 122 -0.64 -1.69 8.62
N PHE A 123 -1.79 -1.97 9.20
CA PHE A 123 -3.01 -2.08 8.45
C PHE A 123 -4.16 -1.37 9.16
N ARG A 124 -5.19 -1.02 8.41
CA ARG A 124 -6.46 -0.53 8.94
C ARG A 124 -7.62 -1.09 8.13
N ILE A 125 -8.77 -1.17 8.77
CA ILE A 125 -10.01 -1.62 8.17
C ILE A 125 -10.96 -0.43 8.07
N LYS A 126 -11.55 -0.24 6.91
CA LYS A 126 -12.52 0.82 6.61
C LYS A 126 -13.77 0.24 5.96
N GLN A 127 -14.90 0.92 6.11
CA GLN A 127 -16.03 0.65 5.24
C GLN A 127 -15.85 1.43 3.94
N GLY A 128 -16.13 0.81 2.79
CA GLY A 128 -15.78 1.39 1.49
C GLY A 128 -16.45 2.73 1.16
N HIS A 129 -17.46 3.16 1.91
CA HIS A 129 -18.09 4.48 1.75
C HIS A 129 -17.35 5.59 2.53
N ASP A 130 -16.39 5.24 3.40
CA ASP A 130 -15.59 6.17 4.21
C ASP A 130 -14.30 6.64 3.49
N LEU A 131 -14.15 6.32 2.19
CA LEU A 131 -13.03 6.81 1.39
C LEU A 131 -13.25 8.29 1.06
N SER A 132 -12.91 9.16 2.01
CA SER A 132 -12.93 10.61 1.84
C SER A 132 -12.00 11.05 0.70
N TYR A 133 -12.56 11.68 -0.33
CA TYR A 133 -11.82 12.29 -1.44
C TYR A 133 -11.12 13.62 -1.08
N ALA A 134 -11.22 14.07 0.18
CA ALA A 134 -10.70 15.38 0.59
C ALA A 134 -9.16 15.45 0.71
N GLN A 135 -8.46 14.32 0.65
CA GLN A 135 -7.00 14.26 0.68
C GLN A 135 -6.49 13.44 -0.50
N PRO A 136 -5.32 13.79 -1.07
CA PRO A 136 -4.68 13.01 -2.11
C PRO A 136 -4.50 11.57 -1.63
N ASP A 137 -4.98 10.61 -2.41
CA ASP A 137 -4.83 9.20 -2.06
C ASP A 137 -3.36 8.82 -2.20
N SER A 138 -2.71 8.59 -1.06
CA SER A 138 -1.29 8.27 -1.04
C SER A 138 -0.98 7.06 -1.90
N LEU A 139 -1.88 6.08 -2.07
CA LEU A 139 -1.67 4.89 -2.91
C LEU A 139 -1.30 5.26 -4.35
N TYR A 140 -1.98 6.26 -4.92
CA TYR A 140 -1.83 6.69 -6.31
C TYR A 140 -0.87 7.87 -6.49
N SER A 141 -0.44 8.49 -5.39
CA SER A 141 0.43 9.67 -5.43
C SER A 141 1.86 9.25 -5.79
N PRO A 142 2.45 9.72 -6.91
CA PRO A 142 3.81 9.32 -7.31
C PRO A 142 4.86 9.82 -6.30
N LEU A 143 5.82 8.95 -5.94
CA LEU A 143 6.81 9.23 -4.89
C LEU A 143 8.22 9.54 -5.42
N CYS A 144 8.47 9.25 -6.68
CA CYS A 144 9.70 9.57 -7.38
C CYS A 144 9.39 10.01 -8.82
N ARG A 145 10.40 10.53 -9.53
CA ARG A 145 10.22 11.00 -10.91
C ARG A 145 9.82 9.88 -11.86
N ALA A 146 10.41 8.69 -11.71
CA ALA A 146 10.08 7.54 -12.54
C ALA A 146 8.60 7.12 -12.42
N GLU A 147 7.99 7.29 -11.25
CA GLU A 147 6.55 7.07 -11.03
C GLU A 147 5.67 8.17 -11.64
N HIS A 148 6.22 9.36 -11.90
CA HIS A 148 5.50 10.47 -12.52
C HIS A 148 5.37 10.29 -14.03
N ASP A 149 6.42 9.73 -14.65
CA ASP A 149 6.49 9.50 -16.10
C ASP A 149 5.86 8.14 -16.49
N SER A 150 5.52 7.30 -15.50
CA SER A 150 4.97 5.95 -15.68
C SER A 150 3.51 5.87 -15.25
N ASP A 151 2.66 5.28 -16.10
CA ASP A 151 1.26 4.99 -15.80
C ASP A 151 1.07 3.79 -14.84
N ALA A 152 2.16 3.14 -14.42
CA ALA A 152 2.16 1.83 -13.74
C ALA A 152 2.54 1.87 -12.24
N THR A 153 2.38 3.01 -11.56
CA THR A 153 2.71 3.13 -10.12
C THR A 153 1.89 2.17 -9.25
N VAL A 154 0.65 1.87 -9.67
CA VAL A 154 -0.28 0.96 -9.00
C VAL A 154 -0.75 -0.10 -9.98
N GLU A 155 -0.69 -1.36 -9.57
CA GLU A 155 -1.31 -2.47 -10.28
C GLU A 155 -2.55 -2.95 -9.53
N ARG A 156 -3.47 -3.58 -10.27
CA ARG A 156 -4.69 -4.16 -9.73
C ARG A 156 -4.82 -5.62 -10.08
N TYR A 157 -5.09 -6.44 -9.07
CA TYR A 157 -5.43 -7.84 -9.25
C TYR A 157 -6.82 -8.14 -8.70
N ARG A 158 -7.64 -8.84 -9.49
CA ARG A 158 -8.98 -9.30 -9.09
C ARG A 158 -8.99 -10.82 -9.05
N VAL A 159 -9.26 -11.37 -7.88
CA VAL A 159 -9.41 -12.81 -7.71
C VAL A 159 -10.75 -13.24 -8.33
N PRO A 160 -10.82 -14.38 -9.03
CA PRO A 160 -12.09 -14.91 -9.50
C PRO A 160 -13.10 -15.02 -8.34
N PRO A 161 -14.33 -14.49 -8.51
CA PRO A 161 -15.29 -14.44 -7.42
C PRO A 161 -15.80 -15.83 -7.05
N LEU A 162 -16.07 -16.04 -5.77
CA LEU A 162 -16.76 -17.23 -5.28
C LEU A 162 -18.26 -17.00 -5.36
N LEU A 163 -18.94 -17.77 -6.22
CA LEU A 163 -20.40 -17.71 -6.34
C LEU A 163 -21.07 -18.32 -5.11
N CYS A 164 -21.89 -17.52 -4.43
CA CYS A 164 -22.69 -17.91 -3.28
C CYS A 164 -24.16 -17.56 -3.53
N ARG A 165 -25.09 -18.20 -2.79
CA ARG A 165 -26.52 -17.87 -2.86
C ARG A 165 -26.85 -16.41 -2.52
N SER A 166 -26.01 -15.77 -1.72
CA SER A 166 -26.14 -14.36 -1.34
C SER A 166 -25.52 -13.39 -2.35
N GLY A 167 -24.95 -13.89 -3.45
CA GLY A 167 -24.21 -13.11 -4.44
C GLY A 167 -22.74 -13.55 -4.57
N PRO A 168 -22.02 -13.07 -5.59
CA PRO A 168 -20.60 -13.37 -5.79
C PRO A 168 -19.73 -12.68 -4.72
N LEU A 169 -18.99 -13.46 -3.94
CA LEU A 169 -17.94 -12.93 -3.05
C LEU A 169 -16.70 -12.60 -3.89
N ALA A 170 -16.43 -11.31 -4.08
CA ALA A 170 -15.30 -10.81 -4.84
C ALA A 170 -14.22 -10.23 -3.92
N VAL A 171 -12.96 -10.49 -4.27
CA VAL A 171 -11.78 -9.91 -3.61
C VAL A 171 -10.87 -9.32 -4.67
N SER A 172 -10.43 -8.08 -4.45
CA SER A 172 -9.43 -7.42 -5.29
C SER A 172 -8.41 -6.68 -4.44
N VAL A 173 -7.25 -6.42 -5.01
CA VAL A 173 -6.21 -5.61 -4.40
C VAL A 173 -5.63 -4.65 -5.43
N GLU A 174 -5.49 -3.40 -5.01
CA GLU A 174 -4.71 -2.37 -5.70
C GLU A 174 -3.43 -2.19 -4.90
N TYR A 175 -2.26 -2.33 -5.53
CA TYR A 175 -0.98 -2.33 -4.82
C TYR A 175 0.09 -1.55 -5.59
N ARG A 176 0.99 -0.91 -4.85
CA ARG A 176 2.15 -0.25 -5.45
C ARG A 176 3.14 -1.27 -6.01
N THR A 177 3.66 -1.00 -7.19
CA THR A 177 4.69 -1.83 -7.82
C THR A 177 6.06 -1.61 -7.20
N ASN A 178 6.39 -0.37 -6.83
CA ASN A 178 7.60 -0.02 -6.10
C ASN A 178 7.36 0.01 -4.57
N CYS A 179 8.16 -0.77 -3.83
CA CYS A 179 8.17 -0.78 -2.36
C CYS A 179 9.61 -0.73 -1.80
N GLU A 180 10.55 -0.13 -2.53
CA GLU A 180 11.95 0.03 -2.11
C GLU A 180 12.11 1.20 -1.12
N PHE A 181 11.40 1.11 0.01
CA PHE A 181 11.45 2.10 1.08
C PHE A 181 12.61 1.86 2.03
N ASN A 182 13.22 2.93 2.52
CA ASN A 182 14.26 2.91 3.54
C ASN A 182 14.15 4.12 4.46
N VAL A 183 14.91 4.10 5.57
CA VAL A 183 15.14 5.28 6.41
C VAL A 183 16.50 5.86 6.07
N ALA A 184 16.56 7.17 5.86
CA ALA A 184 17.81 7.89 5.73
C ALA A 184 17.95 8.94 6.83
N ASP A 185 19.20 9.27 7.15
CA ASP A 185 19.50 10.49 7.89
C ASP A 185 19.23 11.71 7.00
N SER A 186 18.53 12.70 7.56
CA SER A 186 18.03 13.86 6.83
C SER A 186 19.17 14.76 6.36
N GLU A 187 20.24 14.89 7.14
CA GLU A 187 21.40 15.70 6.76
C GLU A 187 22.16 15.04 5.62
N ALA A 188 22.40 13.72 5.73
CA ALA A 188 23.07 12.96 4.67
C ALA A 188 22.31 13.01 3.33
N LEU A 189 20.98 12.95 3.38
CA LEU A 189 20.12 13.09 2.19
C LEU A 189 20.31 14.47 1.54
N LEU A 190 20.32 15.54 2.33
CA LEU A 190 20.54 16.90 1.82
C LEU A 190 21.94 17.06 1.23
N SER A 191 22.99 16.58 1.92
CA SER A 191 24.38 16.66 1.43
C SER A 191 24.56 15.99 0.07
N SER A 192 23.92 14.83 -0.16
CA SER A 192 23.96 14.14 -1.46
C SER A 192 23.30 14.91 -2.60
N ARG A 193 22.37 15.82 -2.32
CA ARG A 193 21.76 16.68 -3.34
C ARG A 193 22.66 17.86 -3.71
N PHE A 194 23.39 18.42 -2.74
CA PHE A 194 24.33 19.51 -2.99
C PHE A 194 25.54 19.06 -3.81
N LEU A 195 26.10 17.87 -3.52
CA LEU A 195 27.24 17.33 -4.27
C LEU A 195 26.92 17.07 -5.76
N GLY A 196 25.66 16.77 -6.10
CA GLY A 196 25.23 16.56 -7.49
C GLY A 196 24.86 17.84 -8.26
N LEU A 197 25.00 19.02 -7.64
CA LEU A 197 24.77 20.32 -8.29
C LEU A 197 26.09 21.06 -8.61
N ASP A 198 27.22 20.55 -8.10
CA ASP A 198 28.57 21.10 -8.31
C ASP A 198 29.37 20.40 -9.45
N GLU A 199 28.71 19.51 -10.21
CA GLU A 199 29.18 18.96 -11.50
C GLU A 199 28.31 19.46 -12.66
#